data_AF-A0A4R6DSI7-F1
#
_entry.id   AF-A0A4R6DSI7-F1
#
_cell.length_a   1.000
_cell.length_b   1.000
_cell.length_c   1.000
_cell.angle_alpha   90.00
_cell.angle_beta   90.00
_cell.angle_gamma   90.00
#
_symmetry.space_group_name_H-M   'P 1'
#
loop_
_entity.id
_entity.type
_entity.pdbx_description
1 polymer ?
#
loop_
_entity_poly.entity_id
_entity_poly.type
_entity_poly.pdbx_seq_one_letter_code
_entity_poly.pdbx_strand_id
1 'polypeptide(L)'
;METVKQLTLRVRESLTEGLKARASTEGRSVNALAEDLLAAGLENGSGDQADYARMVAEPEKSLTRFYRLLSRYHAPSEHAVAPVSESEIRFLAKGVIGELNYRDFPLPAYERAGEIAGIAMKTGTITIKDVGEIFPLTIPYYLQTTVQRNEFARVNTPDDIKTEEMEFAASDVLTKRAIRFRVSVEGTLRNRISAQELHVAPLVSLYIWSDHFGLAMNWQRYMAMVRLAELLEHQEYDATTPVLNGISLVKRHHWLIRLEDIDIRLTQNEMKEFCTGLLAIHNDKLKDVMQTMRYLFGE
;
A
#
# COMPACT_ATOMS: atom_id res chain seq x y z
N MET A 1 -30.91 -20.25 -2.84
CA MET A 1 -31.12 -20.35 -1.38
C MET A 1 -30.30 -19.23 -0.75
N GLU A 2 -30.95 -18.20 -0.21
CA GLU A 2 -30.22 -17.18 0.55
C GLU A 2 -29.80 -17.73 1.91
N THR A 3 -28.52 -17.57 2.23
CA THR A 3 -27.99 -17.90 3.56
C THR A 3 -28.38 -16.82 4.56
N VAL A 4 -29.28 -17.15 5.49
CA VAL A 4 -29.66 -16.27 6.60
C VAL A 4 -28.49 -16.20 7.61
N LYS A 5 -28.04 -14.98 7.93
CA LYS A 5 -27.02 -14.72 8.96
C LYS A 5 -27.66 -14.00 10.16
N GLN A 6 -27.27 -14.35 11.37
CA GLN A 6 -27.78 -13.72 12.59
C GLN A 6 -26.91 -12.50 12.98
N LEU A 7 -27.54 -11.34 13.17
CA LEU A 7 -26.91 -10.12 13.67
C LEU A 7 -27.38 -9.87 15.11
N THR A 8 -26.45 -9.76 16.06
CA THR A 8 -26.75 -9.42 17.46
C THR A 8 -26.34 -7.99 17.75
N LEU A 9 -27.30 -7.13 18.10
CA LEU A 9 -27.08 -5.71 18.35
C LEU A 9 -27.46 -5.36 19.79
N ARG A 10 -26.61 -4.56 20.46
CA ARG A 10 -26.98 -3.87 21.70
C ARG A 10 -27.39 -2.45 21.36
N VAL A 11 -28.64 -2.11 21.60
CA VAL A 11 -29.22 -0.80 21.30
C VAL A 11 -29.86 -0.21 22.55
N ARG A 12 -30.09 1.11 22.54
CA ARG A 12 -30.82 1.80 23.62
C ARG A 12 -32.24 1.26 23.73
N GLU A 13 -32.75 1.22 24.96
CA GLU A 13 -34.10 0.73 25.26
C GLU A 13 -35.18 1.51 24.48
N SER A 14 -35.08 2.83 24.42
CA SER A 14 -35.99 3.70 23.67
C SER A 14 -36.06 3.38 22.18
N LEU A 15 -34.96 2.93 21.57
CA LEU A 15 -34.94 2.52 20.16
C LEU A 15 -35.66 1.18 19.98
N THR A 16 -35.50 0.26 20.92
CA THR A 16 -36.19 -1.04 20.92
C THR A 16 -37.69 -0.87 21.08
N GLU A 17 -38.11 0.02 21.98
CA GLU A 17 -39.52 0.36 22.18
C GLU A 17 -40.12 1.02 20.95
N GLY A 18 -39.42 1.99 20.36
CA GLY A 18 -39.85 2.63 19.11
C GLY A 18 -40.01 1.65 17.95
N LEU A 19 -39.07 0.71 17.79
CA LEU A 19 -39.16 -0.34 16.78
C LEU A 19 -40.36 -1.26 17.01
N LYS A 20 -40.60 -1.70 18.25
CA LYS A 20 -41.75 -2.54 18.59
C LYS A 20 -43.08 -1.83 18.34
N ALA A 21 -43.19 -0.57 18.77
CA ALA A 21 -44.40 0.22 18.58
C ALA A 21 -44.72 0.42 17.10
N ARG A 22 -43.71 0.76 16.30
CA ARG A 22 -43.86 0.94 14.85
C ARG A 22 -44.20 -0.38 14.14
N ALA A 23 -43.51 -1.47 14.47
CA ALA A 23 -43.77 -2.79 13.91
C ALA A 23 -45.21 -3.25 14.20
N SER A 24 -45.71 -2.99 15.41
CA SER A 24 -47.09 -3.27 15.79
C SER A 24 -48.10 -2.46 14.98
N THR A 25 -47.85 -1.16 14.79
CA THR A 25 -48.72 -0.28 13.99
C THR A 25 -48.76 -0.67 12.51
N GLU A 26 -47.63 -1.13 11.97
CA GLU A 26 -47.50 -1.55 10.57
C GLU A 26 -47.88 -3.02 10.33
N GLY A 27 -48.21 -3.79 11.37
CA GLY A 27 -48.57 -5.20 11.26
C GLY A 27 -47.41 -6.11 10.83
N ARG A 28 -46.17 -5.76 11.20
CA ARG A 28 -44.93 -6.43 10.79
C ARG A 28 -44.17 -7.01 11.98
N SER A 29 -43.28 -7.98 11.72
CA SER A 29 -42.34 -8.42 12.75
C SER A 29 -41.24 -7.37 12.97
N VAL A 30 -40.70 -7.31 14.19
CA VAL A 30 -39.59 -6.38 14.51
C VAL A 30 -38.37 -6.67 13.63
N ASN A 31 -38.10 -7.95 13.32
CA ASN A 31 -37.00 -8.33 12.44
C ASN A 31 -37.21 -7.84 11.01
N ALA A 32 -38.41 -8.03 10.45
CA ALA A 32 -38.73 -7.57 9.10
C ALA A 32 -38.69 -6.05 8.98
N LEU A 33 -39.18 -5.33 10.00
CA LEU A 33 -39.06 -3.86 10.03
C LEU A 33 -37.60 -3.42 10.17
N ALA A 34 -36.80 -4.09 11.02
CA ALA A 34 -35.39 -3.74 11.20
C ALA A 34 -34.57 -4.02 9.92
N GLU A 35 -34.84 -5.13 9.25
CA GLU A 35 -34.22 -5.49 7.97
C GLU A 35 -34.54 -4.43 6.91
N ASP A 36 -35.80 -4.05 6.75
CA ASP A 36 -36.20 -2.99 5.83
C ASP A 36 -35.59 -1.63 6.19
N LEU A 37 -35.52 -1.27 7.46
CA LEU A 37 -34.91 0.00 7.88
C LEU A 37 -33.40 0.00 7.68
N LEU A 38 -32.74 -1.16 7.83
CA LEU A 38 -31.33 -1.32 7.51
C LEU A 38 -31.09 -1.28 6.01
N ALA A 39 -31.90 -1.98 5.21
CA ALA A 39 -31.86 -1.94 3.76
C ALA A 39 -32.13 -0.52 3.25
N ALA A 40 -33.20 0.12 3.72
CA ALA A 40 -33.52 1.51 3.43
C ALA A 40 -32.44 2.47 3.93
N GLY A 41 -31.76 2.21 5.06
CA GLY A 41 -30.64 3.02 5.52
C GLY A 41 -29.39 2.88 4.63
N LEU A 42 -29.17 1.68 4.08
CA LEU A 42 -28.13 1.39 3.09
C LEU A 42 -28.47 1.96 1.71
N GLU A 43 -29.76 2.11 1.39
CA GLU A 43 -30.26 2.68 0.12
C GLU A 43 -30.46 4.21 0.17
N ASN A 44 -30.83 4.77 1.33
CA ASN A 44 -31.19 6.18 1.53
C ASN A 44 -30.13 7.01 2.27
N GLY A 45 -28.91 6.50 2.46
CA GLY A 45 -27.77 7.41 2.64
C GLY A 45 -27.70 8.38 1.46
N SER A 46 -27.10 9.57 1.60
CA SER A 46 -26.71 10.31 0.38
C SER A 46 -25.97 9.31 -0.53
N GLY A 47 -26.28 9.27 -1.83
CA GLY A 47 -25.72 8.24 -2.73
C GLY A 47 -24.21 8.10 -2.54
N ASP A 48 -23.53 9.24 -2.37
CA ASP A 48 -22.13 9.35 -1.97
C ASP A 48 -21.74 8.57 -0.69
N GLN A 49 -22.47 8.76 0.41
CA GLN A 49 -22.18 8.12 1.70
C GLN A 49 -22.46 6.61 1.66
N ALA A 50 -23.51 6.19 0.94
CA ALA A 50 -23.83 4.78 0.75
C ALA A 50 -22.77 4.09 -0.12
N ASP A 51 -22.36 4.73 -1.22
CA ASP A 51 -21.31 4.21 -2.10
C ASP A 51 -19.96 4.17 -1.37
N TYR A 52 -19.58 5.21 -0.64
CA TYR A 52 -18.40 5.19 0.22
C TYR A 52 -18.45 4.05 1.25
N ALA A 53 -19.58 3.84 1.92
CA ALA A 53 -19.72 2.75 2.89
C ALA A 53 -19.56 1.37 2.25
N ARG A 54 -20.08 1.17 1.02
CA ARG A 54 -19.87 -0.06 0.24
C ARG A 54 -18.40 -0.24 -0.13
N MET A 55 -17.71 0.82 -0.54
CA MET A 55 -16.29 0.76 -0.86
C MET A 55 -15.44 0.37 0.35
N VAL A 56 -15.78 0.88 1.54
CA VAL A 56 -15.07 0.51 2.79
C VAL A 56 -15.37 -0.95 3.19
N ALA A 57 -16.58 -1.44 2.96
CA ALA A 57 -16.95 -2.82 3.26
C ALA A 57 -16.30 -3.84 2.32
N GLU A 58 -16.14 -3.49 1.04
CA GLU A 58 -15.56 -4.34 -0.01
C GLU A 58 -14.44 -3.60 -0.77
N PRO A 59 -13.31 -3.32 -0.11
CA PRO A 59 -12.28 -2.43 -0.67
C PRO A 59 -11.58 -3.00 -1.90
N GLU A 60 -11.51 -4.33 -2.07
CA GLU A 60 -10.78 -4.96 -3.18
C GLU A 60 -11.36 -4.55 -4.55
N LYS A 61 -12.68 -4.40 -4.65
CA LYS A 61 -13.37 -3.98 -5.88
C LYS A 61 -12.99 -2.54 -6.25
N SER A 62 -12.99 -1.65 -5.27
CA SER A 62 -12.64 -0.24 -5.45
C SER A 62 -11.16 -0.08 -5.80
N LEU A 63 -10.27 -0.76 -5.06
CA LEU A 63 -8.83 -0.76 -5.33
C LEU A 63 -8.53 -1.32 -6.73
N THR A 64 -9.22 -2.38 -7.15
CA THR A 64 -9.10 -2.96 -8.50
C THR A 64 -9.54 -1.95 -9.58
N ARG A 65 -10.60 -1.18 -9.32
CA ARG A 65 -11.04 -0.11 -10.22
C ARG A 65 -9.96 0.97 -10.36
N PHE A 66 -9.37 1.45 -9.27
CA PHE A 66 -8.31 2.46 -9.30
C PHE A 66 -7.03 1.94 -9.96
N TYR A 67 -6.64 0.69 -9.67
CA TYR A 67 -5.53 0.05 -10.35
C TYR A 67 -5.73 0.02 -11.88
N ARG A 68 -6.91 -0.40 -12.34
CA ARG A 68 -7.27 -0.41 -13.77
C ARG A 68 -7.34 0.99 -14.37
N LEU A 69 -7.78 1.98 -13.59
CA LEU A 69 -7.75 3.36 -14.01
C LEU A 69 -6.30 3.76 -14.30
N LEU A 70 -5.40 3.61 -13.34
CA LEU A 70 -3.98 3.97 -13.48
C LEU A 70 -3.29 3.20 -14.61
N SER A 71 -3.56 1.90 -14.73
CA SER A 71 -2.97 1.06 -15.78
C SER A 71 -3.37 1.47 -17.20
N ARG A 72 -4.53 2.10 -17.38
CA ARG A 72 -4.96 2.63 -18.69
C ARG A 72 -4.25 3.93 -19.06
N TYR A 73 -3.77 4.66 -18.07
CA TYR A 73 -3.09 5.93 -18.26
C TYR A 73 -1.60 5.75 -17.94
N HIS A 74 -0.85 5.17 -18.88
CA HIS A 74 0.61 5.01 -18.75
C HIS A 74 1.37 6.35 -18.66
N ALA A 75 0.77 7.44 -19.15
CA ALA A 75 1.30 8.80 -19.07
C ALA A 75 0.15 9.83 -19.20
N PRO A 76 -0.69 10.01 -18.16
CA PRO A 76 -1.75 10.99 -18.21
C PRO A 76 -1.15 12.39 -18.35
N SER A 77 -1.85 13.30 -19.05
CA SER A 77 -1.48 14.71 -18.95
C SER A 77 -1.58 15.13 -17.48
N GLU A 78 -0.60 15.91 -17.00
CA GLU A 78 -0.51 16.26 -15.57
C GLU A 78 -1.78 16.93 -15.03
N HIS A 79 -2.63 17.46 -15.91
CA HIS A 79 -3.82 18.24 -15.58
C HIS A 79 -5.12 17.51 -15.92
N ALA A 80 -5.08 16.26 -16.38
CA ALA A 80 -6.29 15.49 -16.65
C ALA A 80 -7.02 15.16 -15.34
N VAL A 81 -8.23 15.67 -15.20
CA VAL A 81 -9.14 15.32 -14.10
C VAL A 81 -9.44 13.83 -14.18
N ALA A 82 -9.29 13.12 -13.07
CA ALA A 82 -9.59 11.70 -12.99
C ALA A 82 -11.10 11.46 -13.07
N PRO A 83 -11.57 10.45 -13.83
CA PRO A 83 -12.99 10.08 -13.89
C PRO A 83 -13.39 9.28 -12.64
N VAL A 84 -13.38 9.95 -11.49
CA VAL A 84 -13.72 9.40 -10.17
C VAL A 84 -14.84 10.23 -9.53
N SER A 85 -15.70 9.58 -8.75
CA SER A 85 -16.76 10.25 -7.99
C SER A 85 -16.25 10.86 -6.67
N GLU A 86 -17.06 11.69 -6.02
CA GLU A 86 -16.74 12.23 -4.69
C GLU A 86 -16.50 11.10 -3.66
N SER A 87 -17.29 10.03 -3.69
CA SER A 87 -17.14 8.88 -2.79
C SER A 87 -15.81 8.17 -2.97
N GLU A 88 -15.32 8.11 -4.22
CA GLU A 88 -14.03 7.53 -4.58
C GLU A 88 -12.87 8.41 -4.15
N ILE A 89 -13.00 9.73 -4.32
CA ILE A 89 -12.03 10.70 -3.80
C ILE A 89 -11.95 10.57 -2.28
N ARG A 90 -13.09 10.46 -1.61
CA ARG A 90 -13.17 10.27 -0.17
C ARG A 90 -12.53 8.95 0.25
N PHE A 91 -12.74 7.87 -0.49
CA PHE A 91 -12.11 6.58 -0.24
C PHE A 91 -10.58 6.67 -0.32
N LEU A 92 -10.03 7.21 -1.42
CA LEU A 92 -8.59 7.41 -1.58
C LEU A 92 -8.01 8.30 -0.48
N ALA A 93 -8.60 9.48 -0.27
CA ALA A 93 -8.09 10.46 0.68
C ALA A 93 -8.15 9.95 2.14
N LYS A 94 -9.24 9.26 2.53
CA LYS A 94 -9.34 8.65 3.86
C LYS A 94 -8.35 7.51 4.04
N GLY A 95 -8.11 6.70 3.00
CA GLY A 95 -7.10 5.66 3.03
C GLY A 95 -5.71 6.22 3.27
N VAL A 96 -5.34 7.28 2.54
CA VAL A 96 -4.03 7.94 2.67
C VAL A 96 -3.86 8.59 4.03
N ILE A 97 -4.80 9.42 4.46
CA ILE A 97 -4.73 10.07 5.78
C ILE A 97 -4.67 9.01 6.89
N GLY A 98 -5.46 7.93 6.74
CA GLY A 98 -5.46 6.80 7.64
C GLY A 98 -4.10 6.12 7.73
N GLU A 99 -3.49 5.81 6.59
CA GLU A 99 -2.16 5.19 6.52
C GLU A 99 -1.07 6.09 7.11
N LEU A 100 -1.10 7.38 6.79
CA LEU A 100 -0.12 8.36 7.29
C LEU A 100 -0.16 8.50 8.82
N ASN A 101 -1.32 8.31 9.46
CA ASN A 101 -1.43 8.31 10.92
C ASN A 101 -0.69 7.14 11.59
N TYR A 102 -0.39 6.07 10.85
CA TYR A 102 0.39 4.92 11.34
C TYR A 102 1.88 4.99 10.95
N ARG A 103 2.31 6.05 10.27
CA ARG A 103 3.73 6.22 9.90
C ARG A 103 4.47 7.01 10.97
N ASP A 104 5.51 6.39 11.53
CA ASP A 104 6.28 6.96 12.63
C ASP A 104 7.26 8.07 12.22
N PHE A 105 7.39 8.35 10.92
CA PHE A 105 8.36 9.32 10.40
C PHE A 105 7.84 10.04 9.14
N PRO A 106 8.14 11.34 9.00
CA PRO A 106 7.77 12.11 7.82
C PRO A 106 8.72 11.80 6.66
N LEU A 107 8.14 11.67 5.46
CA LEU A 107 8.86 11.71 4.19
C LEU A 107 8.25 12.82 3.34
N PRO A 108 9.03 13.52 2.48
CA PRO A 108 8.47 14.54 1.59
C PRO A 108 7.32 14.00 0.71
N ALA A 109 7.41 12.74 0.29
CA ALA A 109 6.34 12.07 -0.45
C ALA A 109 5.06 11.87 0.37
N TYR A 110 5.18 11.67 1.68
CA TYR A 110 4.03 11.50 2.60
C TYR A 110 3.34 12.83 2.88
N GLU A 111 4.11 13.89 3.10
CA GLU A 111 3.58 15.23 3.25
C GLU A 111 2.78 15.63 2.01
N ARG A 112 3.38 15.45 0.83
CA ARG A 112 2.73 15.67 -0.46
C ARG A 112 1.47 14.84 -0.64
N ALA A 113 1.50 13.54 -0.31
CA ALA A 113 0.30 12.70 -0.39
C ALA A 113 -0.81 13.18 0.55
N GLY A 114 -0.46 13.66 1.74
CA GLY A 114 -1.39 14.27 2.68
C GLY A 114 -2.01 15.57 2.16
N GLU A 115 -1.21 16.42 1.51
CA GLU A 115 -1.67 17.64 0.85
C GLU A 115 -2.65 17.34 -0.29
N ILE A 116 -2.30 16.39 -1.17
CA ILE A 116 -3.17 15.94 -2.27
C ILE A 116 -4.51 15.44 -1.71
N ALA A 117 -4.48 14.56 -0.71
CA ALA A 117 -5.68 14.04 -0.08
C ALA A 117 -6.55 15.16 0.54
N GLY A 118 -5.90 16.12 1.21
CA GLY A 118 -6.57 17.27 1.82
C GLY A 118 -7.19 18.22 0.79
N ILE A 119 -6.51 18.48 -0.32
CA ILE A 119 -7.03 19.32 -1.42
C ILE A 119 -8.20 18.62 -2.10
N ALA A 120 -8.05 17.35 -2.47
CA ALA A 120 -9.09 16.59 -3.16
C ALA A 120 -10.39 16.50 -2.35
N MET A 121 -10.28 16.32 -1.02
CA MET A 121 -11.44 16.35 -0.11
C MET A 121 -12.16 17.70 -0.06
N LYS A 122 -11.44 18.81 -0.29
CA LYS A 122 -12.03 20.16 -0.27
C LYS A 122 -12.65 20.53 -1.62
N THR A 123 -12.03 20.11 -2.72
CA THR A 123 -12.42 20.50 -4.07
C THR A 123 -13.37 19.51 -4.75
N GLY A 124 -13.50 18.29 -4.24
CA GLY A 124 -14.27 17.22 -4.88
C GLY A 124 -13.68 16.78 -6.23
N THR A 125 -12.41 17.10 -6.49
CA THR A 125 -11.72 16.80 -7.76
C THR A 125 -10.28 16.38 -7.50
N ILE A 126 -9.74 15.51 -8.37
CA ILE A 126 -8.35 15.03 -8.30
C ILE A 126 -7.84 14.73 -9.71
N THR A 127 -6.56 14.94 -9.98
CA THR A 127 -5.96 14.58 -11.27
C THR A 127 -5.60 13.10 -11.32
N ILE A 128 -5.44 12.52 -12.52
CA ILE A 128 -5.01 11.12 -12.66
C ILE A 128 -3.59 10.92 -12.07
N LYS A 129 -2.72 11.92 -12.22
CA LYS A 129 -1.38 11.92 -11.61
C LYS A 129 -1.47 11.83 -10.09
N ASP A 130 -2.29 12.68 -9.49
CA ASP A 130 -2.51 12.71 -8.04
C ASP A 130 -3.09 11.38 -7.52
N VAL A 131 -4.03 10.76 -8.25
CA VAL A 131 -4.51 9.41 -7.93
C VAL A 131 -3.33 8.42 -7.90
N GLY A 132 -2.43 8.50 -8.89
CA GLY A 132 -1.25 7.65 -8.96
C GLY A 132 -0.25 7.88 -7.82
N GLU A 133 -0.19 9.07 -7.25
CA GLU A 133 0.69 9.38 -6.13
C GLU A 133 0.12 8.86 -4.79
N ILE A 134 -1.20 8.92 -4.59
CA ILE A 134 -1.82 8.59 -3.31
C ILE A 134 -2.38 7.16 -3.25
N PHE A 135 -2.67 6.54 -4.39
CA PHE A 135 -3.21 5.18 -4.46
C PHE A 135 -2.34 4.12 -3.77
N PRO A 136 -1.00 4.10 -3.92
CA PRO A 136 -0.15 3.13 -3.22
C PRO A 136 -0.32 3.16 -1.70
N LEU A 137 -0.57 4.32 -1.09
CA LEU A 137 -0.78 4.46 0.35
C LEU A 137 -2.20 4.08 0.78
N THR A 138 -3.15 4.06 -0.15
CA THR A 138 -4.53 3.63 0.12
C THR A 138 -4.62 2.10 0.31
N ILE A 139 -3.79 1.34 -0.41
CA ILE A 139 -3.77 -0.14 -0.37
C ILE A 139 -3.53 -0.69 1.05
N PRO A 140 -2.43 -0.37 1.76
CA PRO A 140 -2.14 -0.96 3.06
C PRO A 140 -3.15 -0.58 4.15
N TYR A 141 -3.83 0.57 4.02
CA TYR A 141 -4.87 0.97 4.95
C TYR A 141 -6.09 0.04 4.92
N TYR A 142 -6.57 -0.30 3.72
CA TYR A 142 -7.74 -1.15 3.54
C TYR A 142 -7.40 -2.65 3.50
N LEU A 143 -6.23 -3.01 2.97
CA LEU A 143 -5.73 -4.38 2.92
C LEU A 143 -4.61 -4.53 3.95
N GLN A 144 -5.00 -4.75 5.20
CA GLN A 144 -4.09 -4.69 6.35
C GLN A 144 -3.14 -5.89 6.42
N THR A 145 -3.59 -7.07 5.96
CA THR A 145 -2.78 -8.30 6.02
C THR A 145 -1.94 -8.49 4.75
N THR A 146 -0.79 -9.14 4.90
CA THR A 146 0.05 -9.54 3.75
C THR A 146 -0.69 -10.50 2.82
N VAL A 147 -1.57 -11.36 3.35
CA VAL A 147 -2.39 -12.28 2.56
C VAL A 147 -3.34 -11.51 1.64
N GLN A 148 -4.06 -10.51 2.16
CA GLN A 148 -4.97 -9.68 1.35
C GLN A 148 -4.22 -8.91 0.26
N ARG A 149 -3.07 -8.30 0.59
CA ARG A 149 -2.28 -7.56 -0.40
C ARG A 149 -1.72 -8.49 -1.49
N ASN A 150 -1.25 -9.67 -1.11
CA ASN A 150 -0.76 -10.66 -2.08
C ASN A 150 -1.89 -11.16 -2.99
N GLU A 151 -3.09 -11.39 -2.45
CA GLU A 151 -4.24 -11.79 -3.26
C GLU A 151 -4.68 -10.67 -4.20
N PHE A 152 -4.74 -9.43 -3.71
CA PHE A 152 -5.02 -8.26 -4.54
C PHE A 152 -3.99 -8.12 -5.67
N ALA A 153 -2.69 -8.23 -5.36
CA ALA A 153 -1.62 -8.20 -6.35
C ALA A 153 -1.80 -9.33 -7.37
N ARG A 154 -2.00 -10.58 -6.91
CA ARG A 154 -2.20 -11.75 -7.77
C ARG A 154 -3.35 -11.57 -8.77
N VAL A 155 -4.48 -11.03 -8.31
CA VAL A 155 -5.67 -10.80 -9.15
C VAL A 155 -5.48 -9.66 -10.15
N ASN A 156 -4.66 -8.66 -9.81
CA ASN A 156 -4.46 -7.46 -10.63
C ASN A 156 -3.15 -7.45 -11.43
N THR A 157 -2.33 -8.48 -11.28
CA THR A 157 -1.03 -8.60 -11.92
C THR A 157 -1.16 -8.63 -13.45
N PRO A 158 -0.47 -7.74 -14.19
CA PRO A 158 -0.31 -7.86 -15.63
C PRO A 158 0.50 -9.09 -16.01
N ASP A 159 0.19 -9.73 -17.13
CA ASP A 159 0.89 -10.93 -17.62
C ASP A 159 2.17 -10.61 -18.41
N ASP A 160 2.59 -9.35 -18.48
CA ASP A 160 3.69 -8.86 -19.29
C ASP A 160 4.82 -8.18 -18.51
N ILE A 161 4.79 -8.25 -17.17
CA ILE A 161 5.92 -7.82 -16.36
C ILE A 161 7.12 -8.70 -16.68
N LYS A 162 8.20 -8.05 -17.13
CA LYS A 162 9.46 -8.71 -17.45
C LYS A 162 10.27 -8.96 -16.18
N THR A 163 11.03 -10.05 -16.20
CA THR A 163 12.06 -10.26 -15.18
C THR A 163 13.22 -9.31 -15.44
N GLU A 164 13.58 -8.53 -14.43
CA GLU A 164 14.67 -7.56 -14.51
C GLU A 164 15.56 -7.66 -13.28
N GLU A 165 16.88 -7.59 -13.49
CA GLU A 165 17.87 -7.66 -12.42
C GLU A 165 18.87 -6.52 -12.55
N MET A 166 19.14 -5.83 -11.44
CA MET A 166 20.09 -4.73 -11.36
C MET A 166 21.01 -4.93 -10.17
N GLU A 167 22.31 -4.74 -10.38
CA GLU A 167 23.33 -4.87 -9.34
C GLU A 167 23.98 -3.53 -8.99
N PHE A 168 24.41 -3.43 -7.73
CA PHE A 168 25.26 -2.37 -7.23
C PHE A 168 26.13 -2.90 -6.09
N ALA A 169 27.16 -2.14 -5.74
CA ALA A 169 28.01 -2.46 -4.60
C ALA A 169 28.05 -1.27 -3.64
N ALA A 170 28.10 -1.58 -2.35
CA ALA A 170 28.48 -0.63 -1.32
C ALA A 170 29.87 -1.01 -0.81
N SER A 171 30.75 -0.05 -0.82
CA SER A 171 32.16 -0.21 -0.49
C SER A 171 32.59 0.80 0.58
N ASP A 172 33.63 0.44 1.30
CA ASP A 172 34.32 1.37 2.18
C ASP A 172 35.83 1.24 1.98
N VAL A 173 36.43 2.36 1.61
CA VAL A 173 37.85 2.48 1.31
C VAL A 173 38.70 2.12 2.53
N LEU A 174 38.22 2.39 3.74
CA LEU A 174 38.92 2.10 4.99
C LEU A 174 38.91 0.61 5.32
N THR A 175 37.78 -0.06 5.11
CA THR A 175 37.64 -1.50 5.39
C THR A 175 38.12 -2.37 4.23
N LYS A 176 38.25 -1.79 3.02
CA LYS A 176 38.49 -2.48 1.74
C LYS A 176 37.45 -3.57 1.46
N ARG A 177 36.29 -3.48 2.10
CA ARG A 177 35.16 -4.40 1.92
C ARG A 177 34.25 -3.84 0.84
N ALA A 178 33.71 -4.73 0.01
CA ALA A 178 32.63 -4.41 -0.91
C ALA A 178 31.50 -5.44 -0.73
N ILE A 179 30.30 -4.96 -0.46
CA ILE A 179 29.09 -5.77 -0.32
C ILE A 179 28.27 -5.58 -1.59
N ARG A 180 27.89 -6.67 -2.24
CA ARG A 180 27.11 -6.62 -3.47
C ARG A 180 25.63 -6.81 -3.19
N PHE A 181 24.84 -6.00 -3.86
CA PHE A 181 23.39 -6.00 -3.77
C PHE A 181 22.82 -6.21 -5.16
N ARG A 182 21.76 -7.00 -5.25
CA ARG A 182 20.98 -7.19 -6.48
C ARG A 182 19.52 -6.96 -6.18
N VAL A 183 18.88 -6.07 -6.92
CA VAL A 183 17.42 -5.99 -6.96
C VAL A 183 16.96 -6.84 -8.12
N SER A 184 16.10 -7.82 -7.84
CA SER A 184 15.47 -8.67 -8.85
C SER A 184 13.96 -8.47 -8.78
N VAL A 185 13.36 -8.22 -9.93
CA VAL A 185 11.91 -8.28 -10.13
C VAL A 185 11.64 -9.57 -10.89
N GLU A 186 10.98 -10.53 -10.25
CA GLU A 186 10.51 -11.74 -10.93
C GLU A 186 9.22 -11.41 -11.69
N GLY A 187 9.31 -11.48 -13.01
CA GLY A 187 8.20 -11.19 -13.91
C GLY A 187 7.16 -12.30 -13.95
N THR A 188 6.06 -12.00 -14.63
CA THR A 188 4.82 -12.80 -14.60
C THR A 188 4.55 -13.49 -15.92
N LEU A 189 5.56 -13.60 -16.79
CA LEU A 189 5.43 -14.24 -18.10
C LEU A 189 4.84 -15.65 -18.03
N ARG A 190 5.09 -16.38 -16.94
CA ARG A 190 4.52 -17.72 -16.69
C ARG A 190 2.99 -17.71 -16.55
N ASN A 191 2.38 -16.59 -16.13
CA ASN A 191 0.93 -16.46 -16.00
C ASN A 191 0.21 -16.52 -17.36
N ARG A 192 0.90 -16.19 -18.46
CA ARG A 192 0.33 -16.26 -19.83
C ARG A 192 -0.10 -17.66 -20.26
N ILE A 193 0.52 -18.69 -19.69
CA ILE A 193 0.30 -20.08 -20.07
C ILE A 193 -0.37 -20.90 -18.97
N SER A 194 -0.70 -20.27 -17.84
CA SER A 194 -1.38 -20.92 -16.71
C SER A 194 -2.83 -20.43 -16.58
N ALA A 195 -3.69 -21.27 -16.01
CA ALA A 195 -5.05 -20.87 -15.66
C ALA A 195 -5.01 -19.74 -14.63
N GLN A 196 -6.02 -18.86 -14.61
CA GLN A 196 -6.09 -17.69 -13.72
C GLN A 196 -5.98 -18.04 -12.22
N GLU A 197 -6.41 -19.24 -11.84
CA GLU A 197 -6.29 -19.79 -10.48
C GLU A 197 -4.84 -20.07 -10.07
N LEU A 198 -3.94 -20.27 -11.05
CA LEU A 198 -2.53 -20.56 -10.88
C LEU A 198 -1.64 -19.34 -11.10
N HIS A 199 -2.23 -18.16 -11.33
CA HIS A 199 -1.48 -16.91 -11.48
C HIS A 199 -0.75 -16.58 -10.19
N VAL A 200 0.47 -16.09 -10.31
CA VAL A 200 1.30 -15.60 -9.19
C VAL A 200 1.50 -14.09 -9.29
N ALA A 201 1.58 -13.42 -8.14
CA ALA A 201 1.97 -12.03 -8.08
C ALA A 201 3.47 -11.87 -8.41
N PRO A 202 3.90 -10.76 -9.02
CA PRO A 202 5.31 -10.48 -9.27
C PRO A 202 6.05 -10.34 -7.94
N LEU A 203 7.32 -10.76 -7.90
CA LEU A 203 8.11 -10.71 -6.69
C LEU A 203 9.22 -9.67 -6.84
N VAL A 204 9.36 -8.75 -5.88
CA VAL A 204 10.58 -7.95 -5.75
C VAL A 204 11.42 -8.53 -4.63
N SER A 205 12.68 -8.82 -4.95
CA SER A 205 13.67 -9.31 -4.00
C SER A 205 14.92 -8.43 -4.02
N LEU A 206 15.32 -7.95 -2.85
CA LEU A 206 16.68 -7.46 -2.64
C LEU A 206 17.53 -8.61 -2.15
N TYR A 207 18.50 -8.99 -2.98
CA TYR A 207 19.52 -9.97 -2.65
C TYR A 207 20.79 -9.29 -2.16
N ILE A 208 21.35 -9.82 -1.09
CA ILE A 208 22.66 -9.41 -0.58
C ILE A 208 23.60 -10.59 -0.78
N TRP A 209 24.59 -10.41 -1.64
CA TRP A 209 25.57 -11.45 -1.95
C TRP A 209 26.89 -11.10 -1.28
N SER A 210 27.36 -12.04 -0.46
CA SER A 210 28.75 -12.14 -0.04
C SER A 210 29.32 -13.48 -0.48
N ASP A 211 30.61 -13.69 -0.27
CA ASP A 211 31.26 -14.98 -0.53
C ASP A 211 30.69 -16.13 0.32
N HIS A 212 29.80 -15.85 1.29
CA HIS A 212 29.37 -16.79 2.32
C HIS A 212 27.85 -16.91 2.51
N PHE A 213 27.03 -15.98 2.02
CA PHE A 213 25.57 -16.09 2.11
C PHE A 213 24.85 -15.22 1.08
N GLY A 214 23.62 -15.63 0.76
CA GLY A 214 22.64 -14.90 -0.02
C GLY A 214 21.34 -14.78 0.76
N LEU A 215 20.78 -13.58 0.89
CA LEU A 215 19.49 -13.36 1.55
C LEU A 215 18.55 -12.57 0.65
N ALA A 216 17.31 -13.04 0.50
CA ALA A 216 16.25 -12.36 -0.25
C ALA A 216 15.27 -11.67 0.69
N MET A 217 14.99 -10.39 0.44
CA MET A 217 13.98 -9.62 1.19
C MET A 217 12.69 -9.49 0.40
N ASN A 218 11.55 -9.68 1.06
CA ASN A 218 10.23 -9.47 0.46
C ASN A 218 9.90 -7.96 0.28
N TRP A 219 8.77 -7.66 -0.40
CA TRP A 219 8.32 -6.28 -0.67
C TRP A 219 8.32 -5.37 0.57
N GLN A 220 7.80 -5.85 1.70
CA GLN A 220 7.72 -5.03 2.92
C GLN A 220 9.09 -4.63 3.46
N ARG A 221 10.04 -5.57 3.48
CA ARG A 221 11.43 -5.28 3.89
C ARG A 221 12.14 -4.43 2.85
N TYR A 222 11.94 -4.71 1.55
CA TYR A 222 12.47 -3.91 0.46
C TYR A 222 12.04 -2.44 0.57
N MET A 223 10.74 -2.16 0.71
CA MET A 223 10.24 -0.79 0.83
C MET A 223 10.65 -0.12 2.15
N ALA A 224 10.90 -0.88 3.23
CA ALA A 224 11.52 -0.32 4.43
C ALA A 224 12.95 0.19 4.16
N MET A 225 13.73 -0.53 3.36
CA MET A 225 15.06 -0.09 2.93
C MET A 225 14.98 1.13 2.00
N VAL A 226 14.02 1.17 1.07
CA VAL A 226 13.79 2.33 0.18
C VAL A 226 13.46 3.57 1.00
N ARG A 227 12.52 3.46 1.95
CA ARG A 227 12.18 4.56 2.85
C ARG A 227 13.38 5.06 3.63
N LEU A 228 14.16 4.16 4.22
CA LEU A 228 15.38 4.54 4.92
C LEU A 228 16.35 5.28 3.99
N ALA A 229 16.47 4.86 2.73
CA ALA A 229 17.32 5.51 1.76
C ALA A 229 16.84 6.92 1.39
N GLU A 230 15.55 7.09 1.09
CA GLU A 230 14.94 8.42 0.83
C GLU A 230 15.14 9.35 2.03
N LEU A 231 14.96 8.81 3.22
CA LEU A 231 15.09 9.55 4.46
C LEU A 231 16.54 9.99 4.71
N LEU A 232 17.52 9.13 4.45
CA LEU A 232 18.96 9.45 4.52
C LEU A 232 19.43 10.41 3.42
N GLU A 233 18.69 10.54 2.31
CA GLU A 233 18.96 11.54 1.28
C GLU A 233 18.61 12.96 1.76
N HIS A 234 17.62 13.09 2.64
CA HIS A 234 17.09 14.37 3.09
C HIS A 234 17.62 14.84 4.45
N GLN A 235 18.13 13.95 5.30
CA GLN A 235 18.64 14.32 6.62
C GLN A 235 19.79 13.43 7.10
N GLU A 236 20.70 14.03 7.86
CA GLU A 236 21.73 13.28 8.59
C GLU A 236 21.13 12.60 9.82
N TYR A 237 21.62 11.40 10.11
CA TYR A 237 21.09 10.56 11.17
C TYR A 237 22.07 10.27 12.28
N ASP A 238 21.54 10.21 13.51
CA ASP A 238 22.31 10.00 14.73
C ASP A 238 21.76 8.84 15.58
N ALA A 239 22.29 8.65 16.79
CA ALA A 239 21.87 7.54 17.66
C ALA A 239 20.41 7.62 18.15
N THR A 240 19.69 8.71 17.89
CA THR A 240 18.27 8.90 18.22
C THR A 240 17.32 8.53 17.08
N THR A 241 17.87 8.16 15.92
CA THR A 241 17.12 7.67 14.76
C THR A 241 16.18 6.51 15.13
N PRO A 242 14.89 6.57 14.78
CA PRO A 242 13.96 5.48 15.03
C PRO A 242 14.35 4.20 14.27
N VAL A 243 13.99 3.05 14.86
CA VAL A 243 14.22 1.74 14.24
C VAL A 243 13.19 1.52 13.13
N LEU A 244 13.66 1.35 11.89
CA LEU A 244 12.79 1.11 10.73
C LEU A 244 12.76 -0.38 10.41
N ASN A 245 11.70 -1.10 10.80
CA ASN A 245 11.56 -2.54 10.53
C ASN A 245 12.82 -3.37 10.85
N GLY A 246 13.46 -3.11 11.99
CA GLY A 246 14.68 -3.80 12.42
C GLY A 246 15.99 -3.19 11.92
N ILE A 247 15.93 -2.07 11.18
CA ILE A 247 17.10 -1.29 10.77
C ILE A 247 17.36 -0.17 11.77
N SER A 248 18.57 -0.09 12.32
CA SER A 248 18.93 0.93 13.32
C SER A 248 20.39 1.34 13.26
N LEU A 249 20.68 2.58 13.63
CA LEU A 249 22.06 3.07 13.78
C LEU A 249 22.59 2.70 15.17
N VAL A 250 23.56 1.79 15.23
CA VAL A 250 24.14 1.30 16.49
C VAL A 250 25.48 1.97 16.76
N LYS A 251 25.65 2.48 17.98
CA LYS A 251 26.91 3.07 18.50
C LYS A 251 27.47 4.24 17.67
N ARG A 252 26.65 4.95 16.87
CA ARG A 252 27.06 6.09 15.99
C ARG A 252 28.09 5.76 14.89
N HIS A 253 28.39 4.48 14.63
CA HIS A 253 29.42 4.11 13.64
C HIS A 253 28.95 3.05 12.65
N HIS A 254 27.92 2.26 12.99
CA HIS A 254 27.45 1.18 12.14
C HIS A 254 25.94 1.12 12.06
N TRP A 255 25.43 0.96 10.84
CA TRP A 255 24.04 0.58 10.60
C TRP A 255 23.89 -0.92 10.79
N LEU A 256 22.89 -1.31 11.58
CA LEU A 256 22.51 -2.68 11.82
C LEU A 256 21.18 -2.96 11.13
N ILE A 257 21.18 -3.85 10.15
CA ILE A 257 19.99 -4.38 9.49
C ILE A 257 19.76 -5.78 10.05
N ARG A 258 18.74 -5.95 10.90
CA ARG A 258 18.39 -7.25 11.47
C ARG A 258 17.45 -8.01 10.55
N LEU A 259 17.80 -9.24 10.22
CA LEU A 259 17.08 -10.11 9.29
C LEU A 259 16.89 -11.48 9.93
N GLU A 260 15.86 -11.64 10.77
CA GLU A 260 15.57 -12.87 11.52
C GLU A 260 16.82 -13.40 12.26
N ASP A 261 17.62 -14.25 11.61
CA ASP A 261 18.82 -14.87 12.15
C ASP A 261 20.14 -14.24 11.69
N ILE A 262 20.11 -13.22 10.82
CA ILE A 262 21.29 -12.57 10.23
C ILE A 262 21.30 -11.07 10.52
N ASP A 263 22.43 -10.58 11.03
CA ASP A 263 22.68 -9.16 11.23
C ASP A 263 23.68 -8.64 10.18
N ILE A 264 23.28 -7.63 9.41
CA ILE A 264 24.16 -6.96 8.47
C ILE A 264 24.64 -5.65 9.08
N ARG A 265 25.97 -5.52 9.18
CA ARG A 265 26.63 -4.30 9.65
C ARG A 265 27.27 -3.57 8.48
N LEU A 266 26.83 -2.33 8.31
CA LEU A 266 27.36 -1.39 7.32
C LEU A 266 28.04 -0.22 8.03
N THR A 267 29.17 0.24 7.52
CA THR A 267 29.74 1.53 7.92
C THR A 267 28.88 2.70 7.41
N GLN A 268 29.19 3.91 7.85
CA GLN A 268 28.52 5.12 7.34
C GLN A 268 28.66 5.25 5.81
N ASN A 269 29.86 4.96 5.27
CA ASN A 269 30.11 5.05 3.83
C ASN A 269 29.39 3.93 3.06
N GLU A 270 29.45 2.68 3.56
CA GLU A 270 28.70 1.57 2.97
C GLU A 270 27.20 1.87 2.96
N MET A 271 26.65 2.44 4.03
CA MET A 271 25.23 2.82 4.07
C MET A 271 24.89 3.89 3.04
N LYS A 272 25.74 4.91 2.89
CA LYS A 272 25.53 5.98 1.91
C LYS A 272 25.55 5.44 0.49
N GLU A 273 26.55 4.63 0.14
CA GLU A 273 26.64 3.99 -1.18
C GLU A 273 25.46 3.03 -1.42
N PHE A 274 25.02 2.33 -0.38
CA PHE A 274 23.83 1.50 -0.44
C PHE A 274 22.57 2.31 -0.78
N CYS A 275 22.33 3.42 -0.08
CA CYS A 275 21.17 4.28 -0.33
C CYS A 275 21.18 4.85 -1.75
N THR A 276 22.32 5.39 -2.19
CA THR A 276 22.46 5.92 -3.55
C THR A 276 22.22 4.84 -4.60
N GLY A 277 22.79 3.64 -4.44
CA GLY A 277 22.60 2.53 -5.36
C GLY A 277 21.16 2.03 -5.41
N LEU A 278 20.51 1.90 -4.24
CA LEU A 278 19.13 1.45 -4.13
C LEU A 278 18.16 2.44 -4.77
N LEU A 279 18.29 3.75 -4.48
CA LEU A 279 17.44 4.79 -5.05
C LEU A 279 17.64 4.91 -6.55
N ALA A 280 18.87 4.87 -7.05
CA ALA A 280 19.13 4.88 -8.49
C ALA A 280 18.49 3.69 -9.22
N ILE A 281 18.44 2.52 -8.58
CA ILE A 281 17.72 1.37 -9.14
C ILE A 281 16.21 1.58 -9.06
N HIS A 282 15.68 1.97 -7.90
CA HIS A 282 14.24 2.08 -7.64
C HIS A 282 13.58 3.20 -8.47
N ASN A 283 14.18 4.39 -8.48
CA ASN A 283 13.59 5.60 -9.05
C ASN A 283 13.93 5.82 -10.53
N ASP A 284 15.04 5.26 -11.01
CA ASP A 284 15.52 5.51 -12.38
C ASP A 284 15.56 4.23 -13.22
N LYS A 285 16.40 3.25 -12.85
CA LYS A 285 16.68 2.10 -13.73
C LYS A 285 15.50 1.15 -13.87
N LEU A 286 14.75 0.94 -12.80
CA LEU A 286 13.57 0.07 -12.74
C LEU A 286 12.28 0.87 -12.52
N LYS A 287 12.28 2.17 -12.83
CA LYS A 287 11.18 3.09 -12.50
C LYS A 287 9.80 2.57 -12.89
N ASP A 288 9.64 2.15 -14.15
CA ASP A 288 8.34 1.77 -14.70
C ASP A 288 7.80 0.49 -14.06
N VAL A 289 8.68 -0.51 -13.86
CA VAL A 289 8.29 -1.76 -13.20
C VAL A 289 8.05 -1.53 -11.71
N MET A 290 8.87 -0.72 -11.04
CA MET A 290 8.66 -0.37 -9.63
C MET A 290 7.34 0.38 -9.44
N GLN A 291 6.99 1.33 -10.32
CA GLN A 291 5.69 1.99 -10.27
C GLN A 291 4.54 0.98 -10.34
N THR A 292 4.65 -0.05 -11.19
CA THR A 292 3.68 -1.14 -11.25
C THR A 292 3.64 -1.92 -9.94
N MET A 293 4.79 -2.25 -9.35
CA MET A 293 4.87 -2.95 -8.06
C MET A 293 4.20 -2.15 -6.94
N ARG A 294 4.41 -0.82 -6.90
CA ARG A 294 3.78 0.09 -5.95
C ARG A 294 2.25 0.10 -6.09
N TYR A 295 1.74 -0.02 -7.31
CA TYR A 295 0.29 -0.13 -7.58
C TYR A 295 -0.29 -1.51 -7.22
N LEU A 296 0.52 -2.56 -7.17
CA LEU A 296 0.06 -3.91 -6.82
C LEU A 296 0.17 -4.19 -5.33
N PHE A 297 1.26 -3.78 -4.68
CA PHE A 297 1.53 -4.11 -3.28
C PHE A 297 1.33 -2.95 -2.32
N GLY A 298 1.18 -1.73 -2.84
CA GLY A 298 1.17 -0.51 -2.06
C GLY A 298 2.56 0.01 -1.71
N GLU A 299 2.58 1.23 -1.19
CA GLU A 299 3.75 2.07 -0.89
C GLU A 299 4.43 2.66 -2.12
#